data_AF-A0A432HW87-F1
#
_entry.id   AF-A0A432HW87-F1
#
_cell.length_a   1.000
_cell.length_b   1.000
_cell.length_c   1.000
_cell.angle_alpha   90.00
_cell.angle_beta   90.00
_cell.angle_gamma   90.00
#
_symmetry.space_group_name_H-M   'P 1'
#
loop_
_entity.id
_entity.type
_entity.pdbx_description
1 polymer ?
#
loop_
_entity_poly.entity_id
_entity_poly.type
_entity_poly.pdbx_seq_one_letter_code
_entity_poly.pdbx_strand_id
1 'polypeptide(L)'
;MHQGLRTLDQLPIGTSAVVHHVGCDRPVARRLMEMGLLPGTRLETVRRAPLGDPLKIRLRGYLLSLRLADAAHIQLVPEGRTDIVEEAGNGATPYRFAAREAREANDATDAAHTTHVPQVLVAGNANSGKTTVFNALTGARAQVSNYPGVTVTRSSRRVTLPDGSGVEIVDLPGTYSLSAHSPDEQVAVDEVLGRRGDPPDAVIVVVDSGALERGLYLVLQIAETGVPVIVALNMIDEASAGGADFDA
;
A
#
# COMPACT_ATOMS: atom_id res chain seq x y z
N MET A 1 24.79 -21.41 25.48
CA MET A 1 24.32 -20.34 26.39
C MET A 1 23.52 -19.32 25.56
N HIS A 2 22.19 -19.37 25.61
CA HIS A 2 21.30 -18.45 24.89
C HIS A 2 21.14 -17.14 25.67
N GLN A 3 22.08 -16.20 25.51
CA GLN A 3 21.91 -14.84 26.03
C GLN A 3 21.79 -13.87 24.84
N GLY A 4 20.58 -13.32 24.63
CA GLY A 4 20.39 -12.22 23.69
C GLY A 4 19.01 -12.09 23.05
N LEU A 5 18.21 -13.14 22.96
CA LEU A 5 16.86 -13.05 22.37
C LEU A 5 15.91 -12.41 23.38
N ARG A 6 15.30 -11.27 23.01
CA ARG A 6 14.23 -10.62 23.78
C ARG A 6 13.00 -10.50 22.91
N THR A 7 11.82 -10.56 23.51
CA THR A 7 10.57 -10.32 22.78
C THR A 7 10.27 -8.82 22.73
N LEU A 8 9.58 -8.36 21.69
CA LEU A 8 9.32 -6.93 21.46
C LEU A 8 8.50 -6.29 22.59
N ASP A 9 7.59 -7.04 23.21
CA ASP A 9 6.83 -6.62 24.39
C ASP A 9 7.71 -6.36 25.62
N GLN A 10 8.95 -6.85 25.65
CA GLN A 10 9.90 -6.65 26.75
C GLN A 10 10.95 -5.59 26.44
N LEU A 11 10.93 -5.03 25.23
CA LEU A 11 11.90 -4.02 24.82
C LEU A 11 11.59 -2.67 25.54
N PRO A 12 12.54 -2.08 26.28
CA PRO A 12 12.34 -0.79 26.96
C PRO A 12 12.04 0.32 25.96
N ILE A 13 11.25 1.33 26.34
CA ILE A 13 10.95 2.48 25.46
C ILE A 13 12.24 3.25 25.12
N GLY A 14 12.36 3.69 23.87
CA GLY A 14 13.51 4.44 23.36
C GLY A 14 14.70 3.56 22.98
N THR A 15 14.53 2.24 22.90
CA THR A 15 15.62 1.32 22.54
C THR A 15 15.43 0.73 21.15
N SER A 16 16.55 0.58 20.44
CA SER A 16 16.61 -0.04 19.12
C SER A 16 16.99 -1.52 19.22
N ALA A 17 16.41 -2.32 18.34
CA ALA A 17 16.74 -3.74 18.19
C ALA A 17 16.45 -4.22 16.77
N VAL A 18 17.00 -5.37 16.41
CA VAL A 18 16.81 -6.00 15.10
C VAL A 18 15.86 -7.17 15.25
N VAL A 19 14.86 -7.27 14.37
CA VAL A 19 13.94 -8.41 14.33
C VAL A 19 14.71 -9.68 13.96
N HIS A 20 14.63 -10.70 14.79
CA HIS A 20 15.19 -12.02 14.51
C HIS A 20 14.14 -12.95 13.91
N HIS A 21 12.93 -12.97 14.49
CA HIS A 21 11.87 -13.88 14.07
C HIS A 21 10.49 -13.32 14.44
N VAL A 22 9.49 -13.54 13.58
CA VAL A 22 8.08 -13.17 13.82
C VAL A 22 7.27 -14.44 14.00
N GLY A 23 7.01 -14.80 15.27
CA GLY A 23 6.35 -16.06 15.65
C GLY A 23 4.84 -15.96 15.86
N CYS A 24 4.18 -14.96 15.31
CA CYS A 24 2.72 -14.82 15.38
C CYS A 24 2.01 -15.88 14.51
N ASP A 25 0.70 -16.05 14.70
CA ASP A 25 -0.13 -16.86 13.79
C ASP A 25 0.05 -16.41 12.34
N ARG A 26 0.02 -17.35 11.38
CA ARG A 26 0.34 -17.09 9.96
C ARG A 26 -0.34 -15.84 9.36
N PRO A 27 -1.64 -15.55 9.60
CA PRO A 27 -2.27 -14.33 9.08
C PRO A 27 -1.68 -13.05 9.70
N VAL A 28 -1.42 -13.06 11.00
CA VAL A 28 -0.85 -11.92 11.74
C VAL A 28 0.62 -11.72 11.38
N ALA A 29 1.40 -12.79 11.32
CA ALA A 29 2.80 -12.76 10.92
C ALA A 29 2.96 -12.22 9.51
N ARG A 30 2.14 -12.66 8.54
CA ARG A 30 2.18 -12.14 7.16
C ARG A 30 1.87 -10.65 7.10
N ARG A 31 0.83 -10.18 7.79
CA ARG A 31 0.52 -8.75 7.86
C ARG A 31 1.66 -7.93 8.46
N LEU A 32 2.29 -8.43 9.53
CA LEU A 32 3.44 -7.77 10.15
C LEU A 32 4.64 -7.71 9.20
N MET A 33 4.90 -8.80 8.48
CA MET A 33 5.95 -8.89 7.47
C MET A 33 5.69 -7.95 6.28
N GLU A 34 4.45 -7.87 5.77
CA GLU A 34 4.04 -6.91 4.73
C GLU A 34 4.13 -5.46 5.20
N MET A 35 3.93 -5.20 6.49
CA MET A 35 4.20 -3.90 7.08
C MET A 35 5.72 -3.64 7.21
N GLY A 36 6.61 -4.60 6.92
CA GLY A 36 8.06 -4.41 6.94
C GLY A 36 8.75 -4.94 8.20
N LEU A 37 8.00 -5.61 9.09
CA LEU A 37 8.51 -6.28 10.27
C LEU A 37 9.07 -7.66 9.86
N LEU A 38 10.16 -7.63 9.10
CA LEU A 38 10.87 -8.80 8.58
C LEU A 38 12.08 -9.12 9.45
N PRO A 39 12.55 -10.38 9.52
CA PRO A 39 13.87 -10.70 10.05
C PRO A 39 14.95 -9.81 9.42
N GLY A 40 15.80 -9.20 10.25
CA GLY A 40 16.81 -8.22 9.85
C GLY A 40 16.33 -6.75 9.90
N THR A 41 15.03 -6.47 9.99
CA THR A 41 14.55 -5.09 10.09
C THR A 41 14.90 -4.48 11.46
N ARG A 42 15.50 -3.29 11.45
CA ARG A 42 15.69 -2.46 12.65
C ARG A 42 14.37 -1.78 13.04
N LEU A 43 14.07 -1.81 14.34
CA LEU A 43 12.95 -1.09 14.94
C LEU A 43 13.36 -0.37 16.21
N GLU A 44 12.56 0.61 16.61
CA GLU A 44 12.69 1.37 17.85
C GLU A 44 11.35 1.37 18.59
N THR A 45 11.34 1.14 19.90
CA THR A 45 10.15 1.30 20.73
C THR A 45 9.89 2.77 21.04
N VAL A 46 8.71 3.27 20.67
CA VAL A 46 8.40 4.70 20.77
C VAL A 46 7.64 5.01 22.05
N ARG A 47 6.55 4.29 22.31
CA ARG A 47 5.76 4.45 23.54
C ARG A 47 4.82 3.28 23.76
N ARG A 48 4.39 3.08 25.00
CA ARG A 48 3.25 2.23 25.35
C ARG A 48 2.02 3.09 25.61
N ALA A 49 0.84 2.58 25.33
CA ALA A 49 -0.40 3.24 25.74
C ALA A 49 -0.46 3.35 27.29
N PRO A 50 -1.19 4.31 27.85
CA PRO A 50 -1.30 4.51 29.31
C PRO A 50 -1.79 3.26 30.06
N LEU A 51 -2.59 2.41 29.40
CA LEU A 51 -3.12 1.15 29.92
C LEU A 51 -2.28 -0.08 29.50
N GLY A 52 -1.08 0.13 28.97
CA GLY A 52 -0.16 -0.92 28.53
C GLY A 52 -0.28 -1.30 27.05
N ASP A 53 -1.50 -1.36 26.49
CA ASP A 53 -1.79 -1.81 25.11
C ASP A 53 -2.50 -0.72 24.29
N PRO A 54 -2.14 -0.44 23.00
CA PRO A 54 -1.08 -1.05 22.19
C PRO A 54 0.32 -0.45 22.38
N LEU A 55 1.33 -1.22 21.97
CA LEU A 55 2.72 -0.80 21.85
C LEU A 55 2.93 -0.05 20.53
N LYS A 56 3.52 1.14 20.58
CA LYS A 56 3.96 1.88 19.39
C LYS A 56 5.44 1.68 19.14
N ILE A 57 5.78 1.28 17.92
CA ILE A 57 7.14 1.12 17.43
C ILE A 57 7.37 1.97 16.19
N ARG A 58 8.61 2.37 15.95
CA ARG A 58 9.07 2.97 14.70
C ARG A 58 9.88 1.95 13.93
N LEU A 59 9.55 1.75 12.66
CA LEU A 59 10.30 0.88 11.76
C LEU A 59 10.21 1.47 10.35
N ARG A 60 11.29 1.40 9.57
CA ARG A 60 11.37 1.92 8.19
C ARG A 60 10.75 3.33 8.02
N GLY A 61 11.05 4.23 8.96
CA GLY A 61 10.59 5.63 8.92
C GLY A 61 9.17 5.92 9.42
N TYR A 62 8.34 4.91 9.69
CA TYR A 62 6.94 5.12 10.08
C TYR A 62 6.59 4.51 11.46
N LEU A 63 5.46 4.91 12.04
CA LEU A 63 4.95 4.40 13.32
C LEU A 63 3.95 3.25 13.14
N LEU A 64 4.23 2.09 13.73
CA LEU A 64 3.31 0.97 13.81
C LEU A 64 2.75 0.84 15.24
N SER A 65 1.43 0.66 15.36
CA SER A 65 0.79 0.29 16.63
C SER A 65 0.48 -1.21 16.62
N LEU A 66 1.03 -1.95 17.57
CA LEU A 66 0.91 -3.40 17.67
C LEU A 66 0.32 -3.78 19.02
N ARG A 67 -0.58 -4.78 19.05
CA ARG A 67 -1.06 -5.32 20.32
C ARG A 67 0.08 -6.00 21.07
N LEU A 68 0.08 -5.88 22.39
CA LEU A 68 1.07 -6.51 23.26
C LEU A 68 1.14 -8.04 23.06
N ALA A 69 -0.02 -8.68 22.83
CA ALA A 69 -0.10 -10.11 22.55
C ALA A 69 0.72 -10.48 21.30
N ASP A 70 0.57 -9.73 20.20
CA ASP A 70 1.32 -9.96 18.96
C ASP A 70 2.81 -9.64 19.15
N ALA A 71 3.13 -8.56 19.89
CA ALA A 71 4.49 -8.16 20.21
C ALA A 71 5.27 -9.22 21.00
N ALA A 72 4.59 -9.99 21.86
CA ALA A 72 5.20 -11.08 22.62
C ALA A 72 5.73 -12.22 21.75
N HIS A 73 5.25 -12.33 20.51
CA HIS A 73 5.68 -13.34 19.55
C HIS A 73 6.80 -12.87 18.61
N ILE A 74 7.21 -11.60 18.70
CA ILE A 74 8.30 -11.05 17.88
C ILE A 74 9.60 -11.11 18.67
N GLN A 75 10.56 -11.90 18.19
CA GLN A 75 11.87 -12.04 18.80
C GLN A 75 12.86 -11.07 18.18
N LEU A 76 13.69 -10.47 19.02
CA LEU A 76 14.64 -9.42 18.69
C LEU A 76 16.04 -9.78 19.18
N VAL A 77 17.05 -9.23 18.52
CA VAL A 77 18.45 -9.25 18.96
C VAL A 77 18.97 -7.81 19.18
N PRO A 78 19.83 -7.58 20.19
CA PRO A 78 20.44 -6.29 20.45
C PRO A 78 21.29 -5.81 19.27
N GLU A 79 21.29 -4.49 19.06
CA GLU A 79 22.08 -3.84 18.03
C GLU A 79 23.58 -3.99 18.35
N GLY A 80 24.36 -4.59 17.43
CA GLY A 80 25.80 -4.86 17.62
C GLY A 80 26.30 -6.28 17.27
N ARG A 81 25.45 -7.16 16.73
CA ARG A 81 25.92 -8.36 15.99
C ARG A 81 25.67 -8.15 14.51
N THR A 82 26.75 -7.98 13.76
CA THR A 82 26.80 -7.58 12.34
C THR A 82 26.99 -8.73 11.37
N ASP A 83 26.78 -9.97 11.81
CA ASP A 83 26.89 -11.10 10.90
C ASP A 83 25.53 -11.18 10.19
N ILE A 84 25.54 -11.01 8.85
CA ILE A 84 24.43 -10.96 7.88
C ILE A 84 23.51 -9.72 7.91
N VAL A 85 23.87 -8.64 7.19
CA VAL A 85 23.36 -8.30 5.83
C VAL A 85 24.37 -7.35 5.15
N GLU A 86 25.04 -7.84 4.10
CA GLU A 86 25.88 -7.04 3.19
C GLU A 86 25.04 -6.24 2.18
N GLU A 87 25.50 -5.01 1.96
CA GLU A 87 25.38 -4.15 0.78
C GLU A 87 24.32 -4.51 -0.30
N ALA A 88 23.19 -3.80 -0.26
CA ALA A 88 22.38 -3.61 -1.47
C ALA A 88 22.98 -2.45 -2.28
N GLY A 89 23.64 -2.82 -3.37
CA GLY A 89 24.46 -1.95 -4.20
C GLY A 89 23.73 -0.73 -4.75
N ASN A 90 24.47 0.38 -4.70
CA ASN A 90 24.27 1.59 -5.48
C ASN A 90 24.41 1.25 -6.98
N GLY A 91 23.30 0.95 -7.64
CA GLY A 91 23.27 0.53 -9.04
C GLY A 91 21.87 0.61 -9.64
N ALA A 92 21.15 1.70 -9.40
CA ALA A 92 19.84 1.92 -10.03
C ALA A 92 20.03 2.30 -11.50
N THR A 93 20.03 1.30 -12.38
CA THR A 93 19.63 1.52 -13.77
C THR A 93 18.15 1.91 -13.71
N PRO A 94 17.72 3.07 -14.24
CA PRO A 94 16.33 3.49 -14.10
C PRO A 94 15.42 2.45 -14.77
N TYR A 95 14.53 1.83 -13.98
CA TYR A 95 13.47 0.97 -14.47
C TYR A 95 12.60 1.79 -15.44
N ARG A 96 12.70 1.47 -16.73
CA ARG A 96 12.03 2.20 -17.80
C ARG A 96 10.61 1.62 -17.93
N PHE A 97 9.63 2.31 -17.36
CA PHE A 97 8.22 1.98 -17.60
C PHE A 97 7.92 2.08 -19.10
N ALA A 98 7.26 1.07 -19.67
CA ALA A 98 6.74 1.05 -21.04
C ALA A 98 5.59 2.06 -21.26
N ALA A 99 5.44 3.07 -20.38
CA ALA A 99 4.42 4.12 -20.47
C ALA A 99 4.57 4.99 -21.72
N ARG A 100 5.74 4.97 -22.39
CA ARG A 100 5.99 5.74 -23.61
C ARG A 100 5.62 5.00 -24.89
N GLU A 101 5.68 3.66 -24.92
CA GLU A 101 5.38 2.87 -26.12
C GLU A 101 3.87 2.71 -26.35
N ALA A 102 3.05 2.78 -25.29
CA ALA A 102 1.59 2.74 -25.41
C ALA A 102 0.99 4.02 -26.05
N ARG A 103 1.69 5.16 -25.97
CA ARG A 103 1.21 6.42 -26.59
C ARG A 103 1.41 6.47 -28.09
N GLU A 104 2.44 5.80 -28.63
CA GLU A 104 2.69 5.78 -30.09
C GLU A 104 1.86 4.70 -30.81
N ALA A 105 1.38 3.68 -30.09
CA ALA A 105 0.51 2.65 -30.67
C ALA A 105 -0.99 3.05 -30.72
N ASN A 106 -1.46 3.92 -29.83
CA ASN A 106 -2.87 4.30 -29.74
C ASN A 106 -3.27 5.53 -30.58
N ASP A 107 -2.31 6.33 -31.08
CA ASP A 107 -2.61 7.50 -31.94
C ASP A 107 -2.98 7.12 -33.39
N ALA A 108 -2.96 5.83 -33.74
CA ALA A 108 -3.22 5.36 -35.11
C ALA A 108 -4.41 4.41 -35.26
N THR A 109 -5.15 4.08 -34.19
CA THR A 109 -6.34 3.21 -34.30
C THR A 109 -7.61 3.93 -33.86
N ASP A 110 -8.06 4.76 -34.79
CA ASP A 110 -9.43 4.80 -35.29
C ASP A 110 -10.56 5.21 -34.33
N ALA A 111 -11.34 6.17 -34.83
CA ALA A 111 -12.60 6.64 -34.30
C ALA A 111 -13.71 5.57 -34.48
N ALA A 112 -13.46 4.37 -33.98
CA ALA A 112 -14.45 3.32 -33.84
C ALA A 112 -15.17 3.54 -32.51
N HIS A 113 -16.47 3.77 -32.60
CA HIS A 113 -17.38 3.99 -31.49
C HIS A 113 -17.36 2.79 -30.51
N THR A 114 -16.43 2.80 -29.54
CA THR A 114 -16.46 1.85 -28.43
C THR A 114 -17.56 2.32 -27.47
N THR A 115 -18.64 1.56 -27.39
CA THR A 115 -19.71 1.70 -26.39
C THR A 115 -19.23 1.44 -24.95
N HIS A 116 -17.94 1.12 -24.77
CA HIS A 116 -17.30 0.94 -23.48
C HIS A 116 -17.06 2.31 -22.84
N VAL A 117 -17.61 2.51 -21.64
CA VAL A 117 -17.28 3.67 -20.79
C VAL A 117 -16.00 3.31 -20.04
N PRO A 118 -14.86 3.99 -20.25
CA PRO A 118 -13.60 3.63 -19.59
C PRO A 118 -13.76 3.56 -18.07
N GLN A 119 -13.14 2.56 -17.45
CA GLN A 119 -13.16 2.36 -16.00
C GLN A 119 -11.79 2.63 -15.40
N VAL A 120 -11.76 3.54 -14.43
CA VAL A 120 -10.57 3.88 -13.67
C VAL A 120 -10.77 3.50 -12.21
N LEU A 121 -9.91 2.62 -11.70
CA LEU A 121 -9.95 2.21 -10.30
C LEU A 121 -9.10 3.15 -9.45
N VAL A 122 -9.55 3.47 -8.25
CA VAL A 122 -8.75 4.15 -7.23
C VAL A 122 -8.37 3.09 -6.20
N ALA A 123 -7.08 2.76 -6.17
CA ALA A 123 -6.46 1.78 -5.28
C ALA A 123 -5.51 2.46 -4.30
N GLY A 124 -5.07 1.74 -3.28
CA GLY A 124 -4.13 2.25 -2.29
C GLY A 124 -4.32 1.61 -0.92
N ASN A 125 -3.31 1.76 -0.07
CA ASN A 125 -3.35 1.27 1.30
C ASN A 125 -4.47 1.95 2.09
N ALA A 126 -4.95 1.29 3.16
CA ALA A 126 -5.89 1.93 4.07
C ALA A 126 -5.30 3.23 4.64
N ASN A 127 -6.12 4.27 4.75
CA ASN A 127 -5.76 5.61 5.24
C ASN A 127 -4.77 6.40 4.37
N SER A 128 -4.46 5.98 3.14
CA SER A 128 -3.63 6.74 2.18
C SER A 128 -4.28 8.03 1.66
N GLY A 129 -5.54 8.31 2.02
CA GLY A 129 -6.34 9.41 1.47
C GLY A 129 -7.02 9.08 0.13
N LYS A 130 -7.13 7.79 -0.20
CA LYS A 130 -7.83 7.27 -1.37
C LYS A 130 -9.25 7.86 -1.57
N THR A 131 -10.05 7.91 -0.51
CA THR A 131 -11.40 8.51 -0.54
C THR A 131 -11.36 10.02 -0.79
N THR A 132 -10.31 10.73 -0.33
CA THR A 132 -10.12 12.16 -0.60
C THR A 132 -9.86 12.38 -2.09
N VAL A 133 -8.96 11.61 -2.69
CA VAL A 133 -8.68 11.66 -4.13
C VAL A 133 -9.93 11.30 -4.93
N PHE A 134 -10.62 10.22 -4.58
CA PHE A 134 -11.88 9.84 -5.21
C PHE A 134 -12.91 10.98 -5.17
N ASN A 135 -13.10 11.63 -4.02
CA ASN A 135 -14.06 12.72 -3.88
C ASN A 135 -13.66 13.95 -4.69
N ALA A 136 -12.37 14.27 -4.76
CA ALA A 136 -11.84 15.35 -5.58
C ALA A 136 -12.09 15.09 -7.08
N LEU A 137 -11.91 13.84 -7.54
CA LEU A 137 -12.17 13.45 -8.93
C LEU A 137 -13.67 13.42 -9.28
N THR A 138 -14.54 13.11 -8.32
CA THR A 138 -15.96 12.81 -8.58
C THR A 138 -16.94 13.90 -8.14
N GLY A 139 -16.48 14.92 -7.40
CA GLY A 139 -17.32 15.98 -6.85
C GLY A 139 -18.18 15.53 -5.65
N ALA A 140 -17.67 14.58 -4.85
CA ALA A 140 -18.21 14.13 -3.55
C ALA A 140 -19.57 13.39 -3.52
N ARG A 141 -20.13 12.95 -4.66
CA ARG A 141 -21.43 12.23 -4.69
C ARG A 141 -21.33 10.81 -5.27
N ALA A 142 -20.64 9.89 -4.60
CA ALA A 142 -20.56 8.51 -5.05
C ALA A 142 -21.95 7.83 -5.14
N GLN A 143 -22.13 6.96 -6.13
CA GLN A 143 -23.14 5.91 -6.07
C GLN A 143 -22.57 4.76 -5.23
N VAL A 144 -23.27 4.47 -4.13
CA VAL A 144 -22.91 3.41 -3.19
C VAL A 144 -23.84 2.22 -3.39
N SER A 145 -23.26 1.06 -3.66
CA SER A 145 -23.97 -0.21 -3.83
C SER A 145 -23.16 -1.34 -3.18
N ASN A 146 -23.62 -2.58 -3.23
CA ASN A 146 -22.82 -3.73 -2.82
C ASN A 146 -22.30 -4.45 -4.07
N TYR A 147 -21.09 -4.99 -3.99
CA TYR A 147 -20.59 -5.89 -5.03
C TYR A 147 -21.47 -7.16 -5.09
N PRO A 148 -21.74 -7.71 -6.28
CA PRO A 148 -22.56 -8.92 -6.42
C PRO A 148 -22.02 -10.08 -5.58
N GLY A 149 -22.90 -10.69 -4.78
CA GLY A 149 -22.59 -11.89 -4.00
C GLY A 149 -21.75 -11.66 -2.74
N VAL A 150 -21.41 -10.41 -2.39
CA VAL A 150 -20.66 -10.09 -1.17
C VAL A 150 -21.23 -8.84 -0.47
N THR A 151 -20.95 -8.69 0.83
CA THR A 151 -21.39 -7.54 1.63
C THR A 151 -20.46 -6.32 1.49
N VAL A 152 -19.47 -6.40 0.60
CA VAL A 152 -18.49 -5.33 0.38
C VAL A 152 -19.16 -4.21 -0.41
N THR A 153 -18.98 -2.98 0.08
CA THR A 153 -19.53 -1.79 -0.57
C THR A 153 -18.71 -1.40 -1.80
N ARG A 154 -19.39 -1.20 -2.93
CA ARG A 154 -18.88 -0.58 -4.15
C ARG A 154 -19.26 0.89 -4.18
N SER A 155 -18.25 1.76 -4.09
CA SER A 155 -18.40 3.20 -4.28
C SER A 155 -17.90 3.55 -5.67
N SER A 156 -18.76 4.11 -6.52
CA SER A 156 -18.43 4.41 -7.92
C SER A 156 -19.13 5.66 -8.41
N ARG A 157 -18.61 6.29 -9.45
CA ARG A 157 -19.21 7.49 -10.05
C ARG A 157 -18.82 7.60 -11.51
N ARG A 158 -19.79 7.86 -12.37
CA ARG A 158 -19.52 8.34 -13.73
C ARG A 158 -19.23 9.84 -13.72
N VAL A 159 -18.12 10.23 -14.33
CA VAL A 159 -17.67 11.61 -14.49
C VAL A 159 -17.63 11.91 -15.98
N THR A 160 -18.04 13.12 -16.36
CA THR A 160 -17.91 13.63 -17.72
C THR A 160 -16.63 14.44 -17.82
N LEU A 161 -15.75 14.06 -18.73
CA LEU A 161 -14.50 14.76 -19.03
C LEU A 161 -14.79 16.05 -19.83
N PRO A 162 -13.83 17.00 -19.92
CA PRO A 162 -14.01 18.26 -20.65
C PRO A 162 -14.37 18.10 -22.13
N ASP A 163 -13.97 16.98 -22.75
CA ASP A 163 -14.30 16.64 -24.13
C ASP A 163 -15.70 16.01 -24.30
N GLY A 164 -16.46 15.88 -23.21
CA GLY A 164 -17.80 15.30 -23.20
C GLY A 164 -17.82 13.77 -23.08
N SER A 165 -16.69 13.09 -23.08
CA SER A 165 -16.61 11.65 -22.86
C SER A 165 -16.92 11.29 -21.40
N GLY A 166 -17.41 10.08 -21.16
CA GLY A 166 -17.71 9.59 -19.81
C GLY A 166 -16.62 8.63 -19.33
N VAL A 167 -16.26 8.70 -18.04
CA VAL A 167 -15.39 7.73 -17.36
C VAL A 167 -16.07 7.26 -16.07
N GLU A 168 -15.99 5.98 -15.75
CA GLU A 168 -16.42 5.42 -14.46
C GLU A 168 -15.24 5.32 -13.51
N ILE A 169 -15.31 6.06 -12.40
CA ILE A 169 -14.32 6.01 -11.34
C ILE A 169 -14.86 5.13 -10.22
N VAL A 170 -14.07 4.16 -9.77
CA VAL A 170 -14.46 3.20 -8.71
C VAL A 170 -13.47 3.29 -7.56
N ASP A 171 -13.95 3.52 -6.35
CA ASP A 171 -13.13 3.46 -5.12
C ASP A 171 -13.04 2.01 -4.64
N LEU A 172 -11.84 1.46 -4.63
CA LEU A 172 -11.61 0.10 -4.12
C LEU A 172 -11.48 0.11 -2.59
N PRO A 173 -11.80 -1.00 -1.91
CA PRO A 173 -11.36 -1.20 -0.53
C PRO A 173 -9.84 -1.05 -0.40
N GLY A 174 -9.39 -0.55 0.75
CA GLY A 174 -7.95 -0.39 0.99
C GLY A 174 -7.24 -1.74 1.01
N THR A 175 -6.19 -1.89 0.21
CA THR A 175 -5.38 -3.12 0.16
C THR A 175 -3.90 -2.77 0.24
N TYR A 176 -3.10 -3.68 0.80
CA TYR A 176 -1.64 -3.54 0.90
C TYR A 176 -0.92 -4.29 -0.21
N SER A 177 -1.59 -5.24 -0.86
CA SER A 177 -1.02 -6.05 -1.93
C SER A 177 -2.11 -6.65 -2.84
N LEU A 178 -1.70 -7.26 -3.94
CA LEU A 178 -2.55 -8.13 -4.77
C LEU A 178 -2.72 -9.54 -4.19
N SER A 179 -2.36 -9.75 -2.92
CA SER A 179 -2.69 -10.94 -2.14
C SER A 179 -3.73 -10.57 -1.10
N ALA A 180 -4.98 -10.96 -1.34
CA ALA A 180 -6.08 -10.63 -0.46
C ALA A 180 -6.13 -11.54 0.77
N HIS A 181 -6.39 -10.94 1.94
CA HIS A 181 -6.54 -11.65 3.21
C HIS A 181 -7.88 -11.38 3.91
N SER A 182 -8.75 -10.58 3.28
CA SER A 182 -10.13 -10.32 3.69
C SER A 182 -11.07 -10.28 2.48
N PRO A 183 -12.40 -10.45 2.66
CA PRO A 183 -13.36 -10.31 1.56
C PRO A 183 -13.28 -8.95 0.85
N ASP A 184 -13.05 -7.88 1.62
CA ASP A 184 -12.89 -6.51 1.11
C ASP A 184 -11.65 -6.39 0.23
N GLU A 185 -10.50 -6.91 0.69
CA GLU A 185 -9.27 -6.96 -0.12
C GLU A 185 -9.44 -7.88 -1.33
N GLN A 186 -10.17 -8.99 -1.20
CA GLN A 186 -10.41 -9.92 -2.32
C GLN A 186 -11.17 -9.21 -3.44
N VAL A 187 -12.14 -8.37 -3.09
CA VAL A 187 -12.82 -7.53 -4.08
C VAL A 187 -11.84 -6.58 -4.77
N ALA A 188 -10.96 -5.89 -4.02
CA ALA A 188 -9.97 -4.99 -4.63
C ALA A 188 -9.04 -5.74 -5.60
N VAL A 189 -8.55 -6.92 -5.21
CA VAL A 189 -7.69 -7.77 -6.05
C VAL A 189 -8.43 -8.27 -7.30
N ASP A 190 -9.67 -8.72 -7.13
CA ASP A 190 -10.47 -9.23 -8.25
C ASP A 190 -10.80 -8.13 -9.26
N GLU A 191 -11.08 -6.90 -8.82
CA GLU A 191 -11.31 -5.75 -9.72
C GLU A 191 -10.05 -5.39 -10.50
N VAL A 192 -8.89 -5.26 -9.82
CA VAL A 192 -7.61 -4.93 -10.49
C VAL A 192 -7.22 -6.00 -11.52
N LEU A 193 -7.49 -7.27 -11.23
CA LEU A 193 -7.16 -8.39 -12.11
C LEU A 193 -8.24 -8.70 -13.16
N GLY A 194 -9.29 -7.88 -13.27
CA GLY A 194 -10.38 -8.10 -14.24
C GLY A 194 -11.14 -9.41 -14.03
N ARG A 195 -11.22 -9.91 -12.79
CA ARG A 195 -11.96 -11.14 -12.45
C ARG A 195 -13.44 -10.90 -12.20
N ARG A 196 -13.85 -9.63 -12.07
CA ARG A 196 -15.24 -9.20 -11.82
C ARG A 196 -15.93 -8.57 -13.04
N GLY A 197 -15.25 -8.54 -14.19
CA GLY A 197 -15.73 -7.93 -15.42
C GLY A 197 -14.60 -7.80 -16.43
N ASP A 198 -14.65 -6.75 -17.24
CA ASP A 198 -13.52 -6.38 -18.09
C ASP A 198 -12.35 -5.85 -17.24
N PRO A 199 -11.09 -6.01 -17.69
CA PRO A 199 -9.95 -5.40 -17.02
C PRO A 199 -10.11 -3.87 -17.01
N PRO A 200 -9.65 -3.18 -15.94
CA PRO A 200 -9.75 -1.73 -15.88
C PRO A 200 -8.83 -1.06 -16.92
N ASP A 201 -9.26 0.09 -17.45
CA ASP A 201 -8.47 0.88 -18.39
C ASP A 201 -7.28 1.57 -17.73
N ALA A 202 -7.39 1.89 -16.44
CA ALA A 202 -6.28 2.40 -15.63
C ALA A 202 -6.53 2.23 -14.13
N VAL A 203 -5.46 2.28 -13.35
CA VAL A 203 -5.51 2.32 -11.89
C VAL A 203 -4.77 3.53 -11.36
N ILE A 204 -5.45 4.37 -10.59
CA ILE A 204 -4.85 5.42 -9.78
C ILE A 204 -4.50 4.80 -8.42
N VAL A 205 -3.20 4.67 -8.14
CA VAL A 205 -2.71 4.18 -6.85
C VAL A 205 -2.36 5.37 -5.97
N VAL A 206 -3.16 5.58 -4.93
CA VAL A 206 -2.94 6.63 -3.94
C VAL A 206 -1.91 6.15 -2.92
N VAL A 207 -0.79 6.86 -2.87
CA VAL A 207 0.35 6.54 -2.03
C VAL A 207 0.56 7.66 -1.02
N ASP A 208 0.57 7.30 0.26
CA ASP A 208 0.95 8.20 1.34
C ASP A 208 2.47 8.47 1.28
N SER A 209 2.83 9.75 1.14
CA SER A 209 4.21 10.23 1.03
C SER A 209 5.03 9.98 2.30
N GLY A 210 4.39 9.82 3.47
CA GLY A 210 5.05 9.39 4.71
C GLY A 210 5.28 7.87 4.79
N ALA A 211 4.75 7.10 3.84
CA ALA A 211 4.74 5.65 3.84
C ALA A 211 5.03 5.03 2.45
N LEU A 212 5.89 5.69 1.66
CA LEU A 212 6.17 5.37 0.25
C LEU A 212 6.44 3.89 0.00
N GLU A 213 7.31 3.25 0.78
CA GLU A 213 7.72 1.87 0.57
C GLU A 213 6.52 0.90 0.47
N ARG A 214 5.51 1.10 1.33
CA ARG A 214 4.29 0.27 1.33
C ARG A 214 3.39 0.56 0.14
N GLY A 215 3.26 1.83 -0.23
CA GLY A 215 2.48 2.21 -1.41
C GLY A 215 3.14 1.72 -2.70
N LEU A 216 4.46 1.86 -2.80
CA LEU A 216 5.24 1.45 -3.97
C LEU A 216 5.23 -0.07 -4.17
N TYR A 217 5.11 -0.87 -3.10
CA TYR A 217 4.91 -2.31 -3.23
C TYR A 217 3.62 -2.63 -4.01
N LEU A 218 2.50 -2.00 -3.64
CA LEU A 218 1.23 -2.16 -4.36
C LEU A 218 1.33 -1.61 -5.78
N VAL A 219 1.96 -0.44 -5.99
CA VAL A 219 2.19 0.14 -7.33
C VAL A 219 2.90 -0.86 -8.24
N LEU A 220 3.97 -1.49 -7.76
CA LEU A 220 4.74 -2.44 -8.56
C LEU A 220 3.90 -3.65 -8.95
N GLN A 221 3.17 -4.25 -7.99
CA GLN A 221 2.32 -5.40 -8.26
C GLN A 221 1.23 -5.10 -9.29
N ILE A 222 0.63 -3.91 -9.24
CA ILE A 222 -0.39 -3.50 -10.21
C ILE A 222 0.26 -3.21 -11.57
N ALA A 223 1.42 -2.57 -11.60
CA ALA A 223 2.13 -2.32 -12.86
C ALA A 223 2.54 -3.63 -13.56
N GLU A 224 2.90 -4.67 -12.80
CA GLU A 224 3.23 -5.99 -13.32
C GLU A 224 2.04 -6.73 -13.96
N THR A 225 0.79 -6.31 -13.71
CA THR A 225 -0.38 -6.87 -14.40
C THR A 225 -0.51 -6.36 -15.84
N GLY A 226 0.24 -5.32 -16.21
CA GLY A 226 0.15 -4.65 -17.51
C GLY A 226 -0.93 -3.58 -17.58
N VAL A 227 -1.70 -3.37 -16.52
CA VAL A 227 -2.69 -2.28 -16.44
C VAL A 227 -1.96 -0.93 -16.32
N PRO A 228 -2.38 0.13 -17.05
CA PRO A 228 -1.82 1.46 -16.89
C PRO A 228 -1.96 1.98 -15.45
N VAL A 229 -0.85 2.37 -14.83
CA VAL A 229 -0.81 2.87 -13.44
C VAL A 229 -0.50 4.35 -13.40
N ILE A 230 -1.30 5.09 -12.63
CA ILE A 230 -1.05 6.48 -12.25
C ILE A 230 -0.77 6.50 -10.75
N VAL A 231 0.39 7.00 -10.33
CA VAL A 231 0.71 7.16 -8.90
C VAL A 231 0.28 8.54 -8.44
N ALA A 232 -0.62 8.58 -7.46
CA ALA A 232 -1.05 9.81 -6.80
C ALA A 232 -0.38 9.90 -5.43
N LEU A 233 0.73 10.64 -5.35
CA LEU A 233 1.39 10.94 -4.07
C LEU A 233 0.52 11.92 -3.27
N ASN A 234 0.12 11.48 -2.08
CA ASN A 234 -0.72 12.25 -1.15
C ASN A 234 0.04 12.52 0.15
N MET A 235 -0.43 13.48 0.96
CA MET A 235 0.20 13.88 2.24
C MET A 235 1.66 14.35 2.07
N ILE A 236 1.97 14.98 0.94
CA ILE A 236 3.31 15.50 0.64
C ILE A 236 3.72 16.59 1.64
N ASP A 237 2.78 17.41 2.08
CA ASP A 237 2.97 18.46 3.09
C ASP A 237 3.41 17.88 4.44
N GLU A 238 2.75 16.83 4.92
CA GLU A 238 3.15 16.13 6.15
C GLU A 238 4.53 15.48 6.01
N ALA A 239 4.81 14.84 4.87
CA ALA A 239 6.09 14.21 4.61
C ALA A 239 7.24 15.24 4.53
N SER A 240 7.00 16.38 3.86
CA SER A 240 7.96 17.48 3.75
C SER A 240 8.26 18.11 5.10
N ALA A 241 7.24 18.29 5.96
CA ALA A 241 7.44 18.73 7.34
C ALA A 241 8.27 17.73 8.16
N GLY A 242 8.24 16.45 7.81
CA GLY A 242 9.08 15.39 8.36
C GLY A 242 10.50 15.31 7.78
N GLY A 243 10.85 16.19 6.83
CA GLY A 243 12.17 16.24 6.18
C GLY A 243 12.32 15.34 4.95
N ALA A 244 11.22 14.83 4.38
CA ALA A 244 11.26 14.14 3.09
C ALA A 244 11.40 15.17 1.94
N ASP A 245 12.20 14.82 0.95
CA ASP A 245 12.36 15.59 -0.29
C ASP A 245 11.90 14.73 -1.48
N PHE A 246 11.19 15.35 -2.40
CA PHE A 246 10.57 14.68 -3.56
C PHE A 246 11.03 15.37 -4.83
N ASP A 247 11.78 14.64 -5.66
CA ASP A 247 12.17 15.12 -6.99
C ASP A 247 10.93 15.30 -7.88
N ALA A 248 10.81 16.48 -8.49
CA ALA A 248 9.68 16.87 -9.35
C ALA A 248 9.92 16.52 -10.84
#